data_AF-A0A953BMF6-F1
#
_entry.id   AF-A0A953BMF6-F1
#
_cell.length_a   1.000
_cell.length_b   1.000
_cell.length_c   1.000
_cell.angle_alpha   90.00
_cell.angle_beta   90.00
_cell.angle_gamma   90.00
#
_symmetry.space_group_name_H-M   'P 1'
#
loop_
_entity.id
_entity.type
_entity.pdbx_description
1 polymer ?
#
loop_
_entity_poly.entity_id
_entity_poly.type
_entity_poly.pdbx_seq_one_letter_code
_entity_poly.pdbx_strand_id
1 'polypeptide(L)'
;MRTPTSTNTPALLCESCGYSLQGLESGVMNCSECGMPVADSHPSRRPGSRWQRAPGPASWLLTHFDTLTSPRAQFRRLRIDPRGARMLLATTLLMAGLIASPAAGDLLIPRGLVTAPVAKNLLAACAVALVLRGLTWIEHHGIRFMAARRGWRLTTDAAAQVCAHASIGWVIGPAAMTWLLSESRFDRWSAAFPDWWKIEPLGVIPLGAQSDRFAGLGLSLLAGMILFEVLVYAGVRRCRWANPPGSAVATRHTL
;
A
#
# COMPACT_ATOMS: atom_id res chain seq x y z
N MET A 1 40.06 -31.49 -0.42
CA MET A 1 39.76 -30.28 0.37
C MET A 1 38.59 -29.56 -0.29
N ARG A 2 37.42 -29.48 0.35
CA ARG A 2 36.32 -28.62 -0.11
C ARG A 2 36.58 -27.21 0.43
N THR A 3 36.72 -26.24 -0.45
CA THR A 3 36.71 -24.82 -0.10
C THR A 3 35.42 -24.55 0.67
N PRO A 4 35.46 -23.99 1.89
CA PRO A 4 34.24 -23.62 2.59
C PRO A 4 33.47 -22.63 1.71
N THR A 5 32.28 -23.03 1.27
CA THR A 5 31.31 -22.15 0.62
C THR A 5 31.10 -20.97 1.56
N SER A 6 31.69 -19.82 1.24
CA SER A 6 31.43 -18.58 1.96
C SER A 6 29.91 -18.37 1.92
N THR A 7 29.27 -18.45 3.07
CA THR A 7 27.87 -18.08 3.22
C THR A 7 27.75 -16.66 2.69
N ASN A 8 27.03 -16.49 1.57
CA ASN A 8 26.80 -15.21 0.91
C ASN A 8 25.89 -14.35 1.80
N THR A 9 26.44 -13.83 2.90
CA THR A 9 25.75 -12.86 3.74
C THR A 9 25.47 -11.64 2.89
N PRO A 10 24.19 -11.23 2.75
CA PRO A 10 23.85 -10.10 1.89
C PRO A 10 24.59 -8.85 2.35
N ALA A 11 25.25 -8.18 1.40
CA ALA A 11 26.01 -6.96 1.67
C ALA A 11 25.14 -5.91 2.35
N LEU A 12 25.60 -5.35 3.47
CA LEU A 12 24.95 -4.21 4.09
C LEU A 12 25.15 -2.97 3.19
N LEU A 13 24.07 -2.33 2.78
CA LEU A 13 24.10 -1.11 1.97
C LEU A 13 23.63 0.09 2.79
N CYS A 14 24.10 1.29 2.46
CA CYS A 14 23.54 2.52 2.99
C CYS A 14 22.12 2.70 2.46
N GLU A 15 21.12 2.78 3.36
CA GLU A 15 19.73 2.87 2.93
C GLU A 15 19.38 4.20 2.21
N SER A 16 20.22 5.23 2.35
CA SER A 16 20.06 6.52 1.68
C SER A 16 20.57 6.50 0.24
N CYS A 17 21.87 6.22 0.06
CA CYS A 17 22.55 6.32 -1.25
C CYS A 17 22.79 4.98 -1.95
N GLY A 18 22.74 3.84 -1.24
CA GLY A 18 23.02 2.51 -1.79
C GLY A 18 24.49 2.09 -1.75
N TYR A 19 25.38 2.91 -1.18
CA TYR A 19 26.81 2.59 -1.06
C TYR A 19 27.04 1.34 -0.19
N SER A 20 28.02 0.50 -0.55
CA SER A 20 28.37 -0.69 0.24
C SER A 20 29.02 -0.29 1.56
N LEU A 21 28.49 -0.82 2.67
CA LEU A 21 29.03 -0.59 4.01
C LEU A 21 29.84 -1.78 4.53
N GLN A 22 30.23 -2.71 3.64
CA GLN A 22 31.08 -3.84 4.01
C GLN A 22 32.46 -3.35 4.49
N GLY A 23 32.93 -3.91 5.60
CA GLY A 23 34.24 -3.58 6.18
C GLY A 23 34.28 -2.31 7.04
N LEU A 24 33.17 -1.57 7.14
CA LEU A 24 33.06 -0.43 8.06
C LEU A 24 32.53 -0.91 9.41
N GLU A 25 33.26 -0.65 10.51
CA GLU A 25 32.80 -0.96 11.86
C GLU A 25 31.42 -0.37 12.16
N SER A 26 30.51 -1.23 12.64
CA SER A 26 29.16 -0.84 13.02
C SER A 26 29.20 0.02 14.28
N GLY A 27 28.88 1.32 14.17
CA GLY A 27 28.54 2.16 15.32
C GLY A 27 29.23 3.53 15.37
N VAL A 28 30.41 3.67 14.75
CA VAL A 28 31.20 4.91 14.87
C VAL A 28 31.26 5.69 13.55
N MET A 29 31.07 5.01 12.42
CA MET A 29 31.30 5.61 11.11
C MET A 29 30.02 6.08 10.40
N ASN A 30 30.19 7.16 9.64
CA ASN A 30 29.22 7.65 8.68
C ASN A 30 29.52 7.05 7.30
N CYS A 31 28.48 6.92 6.46
CA CYS A 31 28.66 6.55 5.06
C CYS A 31 29.52 7.60 4.34
N SER A 32 30.58 7.17 3.68
CA SER A 32 31.52 8.04 2.96
C SER A 32 30.87 8.87 1.85
N GLU A 33 29.79 8.37 1.25
CA GLU A 33 29.10 9.04 0.13
C GLU A 33 28.10 10.10 0.57
N CYS A 34 27.33 9.84 1.63
CA CYS A 34 26.19 10.69 2.00
C CYS A 34 26.16 11.14 3.45
N GLY A 35 27.15 10.74 4.25
CA GLY A 35 27.27 11.11 5.67
C GLY A 35 26.27 10.44 6.60
N MET A 36 25.37 9.57 6.12
CA MET A 36 24.39 8.90 6.98
C MET A 36 25.09 7.93 7.95
N PRO A 37 24.78 7.93 9.26
CA PRO A 37 25.34 6.97 10.21
C PRO A 37 25.12 5.53 9.75
N VAL A 38 26.17 4.70 9.78
CA VAL A 38 26.08 3.27 9.40
C VAL A 38 25.04 2.55 10.25
N ALA A 39 24.98 2.87 11.54
CA ALA A 39 24.01 2.31 12.48
C ALA A 39 22.57 2.45 12.00
N ASP A 40 22.20 3.57 11.37
CA ASP A 40 20.84 3.83 10.87
C ASP A 40 20.47 3.02 9.62
N SER A 41 21.44 2.41 8.93
CA SER A 41 21.17 1.48 7.82
C SER A 41 20.91 0.05 8.30
N HIS A 42 21.12 -0.25 9.59
CA HIS A 42 21.05 -1.60 10.09
C HIS A 42 19.59 -2.11 10.14
N PRO A 43 19.30 -3.36 9.70
CA PRO A 43 17.94 -3.91 9.73
C PRO A 43 17.24 -3.82 11.09
N SER A 44 17.99 -3.91 12.20
CA SER A 44 17.44 -3.78 13.56
C SER A 44 16.87 -2.39 13.88
N ARG A 45 17.21 -1.36 13.10
CA ARG A 45 16.64 -0.01 13.21
C ARG A 45 15.26 0.14 12.58
N ARG A 46 14.75 -0.92 11.94
CA ARG A 46 13.38 -1.03 11.42
C ARG A 46 12.52 -1.82 12.42
N PRO A 47 11.97 -1.17 13.48
CA PRO A 47 11.16 -1.86 14.48
C PRO A 47 9.83 -2.40 13.93
N GLY A 48 9.45 -1.97 12.73
CA GLY A 48 8.19 -2.29 12.08
C GLY A 48 7.06 -1.32 12.42
N SER A 49 5.99 -1.39 11.64
CA SER A 49 4.73 -0.71 11.91
C SER A 49 4.04 -1.26 13.15
N ARG A 50 3.00 -0.58 13.66
CA ARG A 50 2.21 -1.08 14.80
C ARG A 50 1.60 -2.44 14.48
N TRP A 51 1.10 -2.62 13.26
CA TRP A 51 0.59 -3.90 12.76
C TRP A 51 1.67 -5.00 12.79
N GLN A 52 2.89 -4.70 12.35
CA GLN A 52 3.99 -5.67 12.36
C GLN A 52 4.46 -6.07 13.76
N ARG A 53 4.24 -5.22 14.77
CA ARG A 53 4.63 -5.48 16.16
C ARG A 53 3.56 -6.22 16.94
N ALA A 54 2.29 -5.88 16.72
CA ALA A 54 1.15 -6.50 17.40
C ALA A 54 -0.08 -6.45 16.48
N PRO A 55 -0.28 -7.44 15.59
CA PRO A 55 -1.42 -7.45 14.66
C PRO A 55 -2.76 -7.44 15.39
N GLY A 56 -3.66 -6.55 14.98
CA GLY A 56 -4.99 -6.40 15.56
C GLY A 56 -5.75 -5.20 15.00
N PRO A 57 -7.04 -5.03 15.30
CA PRO A 57 -7.85 -3.96 14.71
C PRO A 57 -7.33 -2.54 15.05
N ALA A 58 -6.96 -2.31 16.30
CA ALA A 58 -6.41 -1.02 16.74
C ALA A 58 -5.06 -0.73 16.05
N SER A 59 -4.17 -1.72 15.96
CA SER A 59 -2.88 -1.54 15.31
C SER A 59 -3.00 -1.42 13.79
N TRP A 60 -4.01 -2.03 13.16
CA TRP A 60 -4.37 -1.82 11.75
C TRP A 60 -4.75 -0.37 11.51
N LEU A 61 -5.69 0.17 12.28
CA LEU A 61 -6.15 1.55 12.15
C LEU A 61 -5.00 2.55 12.38
N LEU A 62 -4.24 2.37 13.46
CA LEU A 62 -3.12 3.25 13.77
C LEU A 62 -1.97 3.13 12.76
N THR A 63 -1.72 1.95 12.18
CA THR A 63 -0.73 1.78 11.11
C THR A 63 -1.12 2.60 9.88
N HIS A 64 -2.39 2.60 9.53
CA HIS A 64 -2.91 3.37 8.39
C HIS A 64 -2.92 4.87 8.68
N PHE A 65 -3.30 5.28 9.89
CA PHE A 65 -3.18 6.67 10.34
C PHE A 65 -1.72 7.17 10.27
N ASP A 66 -0.76 6.39 10.80
CA ASP A 66 0.67 6.71 10.73
C ASP A 66 1.17 6.77 9.27
N THR A 67 0.64 5.92 8.39
CA THR A 67 0.99 5.88 6.95
C THR A 67 0.48 7.12 6.22
N LEU A 68 -0.72 7.62 6.55
CA LEU A 68 -1.31 8.79 5.92
C LEU A 68 -0.68 10.10 6.41
N THR A 69 -0.46 10.21 7.72
CA THR A 69 0.04 11.44 8.35
C THR A 69 1.55 11.60 8.24
N SER A 70 2.30 10.49 8.24
CA SER A 70 3.76 10.49 8.26
C SER A 70 4.37 9.37 7.39
N PRO A 71 4.02 9.29 6.09
CA PRO A 71 4.42 8.17 5.22
C PRO A 71 5.93 7.94 5.22
N ARG A 72 6.71 9.02 5.13
CA ARG A 72 8.19 8.95 5.09
C ARG A 72 8.78 8.33 6.37
N ALA A 73 8.23 8.67 7.54
CA ALA A 73 8.71 8.13 8.81
C ALA A 73 8.26 6.66 8.97
N GLN A 74 7.03 6.36 8.56
CA GLN A 74 6.48 5.01 8.61
C GLN A 74 7.28 4.04 7.73
N PHE A 75 7.52 4.38 6.46
CA PHE A 75 8.29 3.53 5.55
C PHE A 75 9.77 3.41 5.92
N ARG A 76 10.33 4.37 6.67
CA ARG A 76 11.69 4.25 7.24
C ARG A 76 11.74 3.22 8.36
N ARG A 77 10.68 3.07 9.15
CA ARG A 77 10.58 2.10 10.26
C ARG A 77 10.14 0.71 9.81
N LEU A 78 9.65 0.60 8.57
CA LEU A 78 9.06 -0.62 8.02
C LEU A 78 10.04 -1.79 8.04
N ARG A 79 9.65 -2.89 8.68
CA ARG A 79 10.40 -4.14 8.70
C ARG A 79 10.05 -4.98 7.47
N ILE A 80 10.99 -5.74 6.93
CA ILE A 80 10.71 -6.67 5.83
C ILE A 80 10.15 -7.97 6.43
N ASP A 81 8.84 -8.18 6.30
CA ASP A 81 8.11 -9.34 6.86
C ASP A 81 7.02 -9.84 5.89
N PRO A 82 7.28 -10.85 5.05
CA PRO A 82 6.34 -11.26 4.01
C PRO A 82 5.01 -11.79 4.55
N ARG A 83 4.96 -12.34 5.77
CA ARG A 83 3.72 -12.82 6.38
C ARG A 83 2.86 -11.65 6.86
N GLY A 84 3.47 -10.71 7.59
CA GLY A 84 2.80 -9.49 8.04
C GLY A 84 2.26 -8.65 6.88
N ALA A 85 2.99 -8.57 5.76
CA ALA A 85 2.56 -7.88 4.54
C ALA A 85 1.27 -8.48 3.96
N ARG A 86 1.26 -9.82 3.77
CA ARG A 86 0.12 -10.53 3.20
C ARG A 86 -1.13 -10.39 4.05
N MET A 87 -0.98 -10.52 5.38
CA MET A 87 -2.11 -10.34 6.29
C MET A 87 -2.65 -8.91 6.27
N LEU A 88 -1.77 -7.89 6.32
CA LEU A 88 -2.19 -6.48 6.24
C LEU A 88 -2.94 -6.18 4.95
N LEU A 89 -2.40 -6.65 3.82
CA LEU A 89 -3.02 -6.45 2.52
C LEU A 89 -4.38 -7.15 2.45
N ALA A 90 -4.46 -8.42 2.82
CA ALA A 90 -5.72 -9.17 2.81
C ALA A 90 -6.80 -8.49 3.67
N THR A 91 -6.46 -8.10 4.90
CA THR A 91 -7.40 -7.39 5.78
C THR A 91 -7.83 -6.06 5.16
N THR A 92 -6.91 -5.27 4.63
CA THR A 92 -7.23 -3.95 4.06
C THR A 92 -8.10 -4.06 2.80
N LEU A 93 -7.83 -5.04 1.93
CA LEU A 93 -8.64 -5.29 0.73
C LEU A 93 -10.04 -5.83 1.06
N LEU A 94 -10.16 -6.69 2.08
CA LEU A 94 -11.47 -7.14 2.57
C LEU A 94 -12.29 -5.97 3.14
N MET A 95 -11.66 -5.09 3.93
CA MET A 95 -12.34 -3.89 4.43
C MET A 95 -12.77 -2.95 3.30
N ALA A 96 -11.91 -2.72 2.31
CA ALA A 96 -12.25 -1.94 1.12
C ALA A 96 -13.44 -2.55 0.37
N GLY A 97 -13.43 -3.87 0.16
CA GLY A 97 -14.52 -4.61 -0.46
C GLY A 97 -15.83 -4.50 0.32
N LEU A 98 -15.80 -4.65 1.64
CA LEU A 98 -16.99 -4.51 2.49
C LEU A 98 -17.59 -3.10 2.40
N ILE A 99 -16.76 -2.06 2.42
CA ILE A 99 -17.21 -0.66 2.31
C ILE A 99 -17.81 -0.37 0.93
N ALA A 100 -17.20 -0.92 -0.13
CA ALA A 100 -17.68 -0.75 -1.50
C ALA A 100 -18.90 -1.63 -1.84
N SER A 101 -19.14 -2.71 -1.09
CA SER A 101 -20.15 -3.73 -1.43
C SER A 101 -21.58 -3.23 -1.61
N PRO A 102 -22.10 -2.23 -0.85
CA PRO A 102 -23.46 -1.74 -1.08
C PRO A 102 -23.64 -1.11 -2.45
N ALA A 103 -22.63 -0.38 -2.95
CA ALA A 103 -22.65 0.23 -4.28
C ALA A 103 -22.35 -0.81 -5.38
N ALA A 104 -21.45 -1.76 -5.11
CA ALA A 104 -21.01 -2.75 -6.08
C ALA A 104 -21.99 -3.93 -6.24
N GLY A 105 -22.77 -4.27 -5.21
CA GLY A 105 -23.61 -5.46 -5.20
C GLY A 105 -24.70 -5.46 -6.27
N ASP A 106 -25.31 -4.31 -6.55
CA ASP A 106 -26.32 -4.17 -7.61
C ASP A 106 -25.70 -4.23 -9.02
N LEU A 107 -24.42 -3.90 -9.15
CA LEU A 107 -23.68 -3.94 -10.41
C LEU A 107 -23.12 -5.33 -10.72
N LEU A 108 -22.53 -5.99 -9.72
CA LEU A 108 -21.77 -7.22 -9.91
C LEU A 108 -22.61 -8.48 -9.83
N ILE A 109 -23.76 -8.44 -9.13
CA ILE A 109 -24.56 -9.63 -8.86
C ILE A 109 -25.93 -9.50 -9.55
N PRO A 110 -26.20 -10.32 -10.58
CA PRO A 110 -27.48 -10.31 -11.28
C PRO A 110 -28.66 -10.47 -10.33
N ARG A 111 -29.76 -9.76 -10.61
CA ARG A 111 -31.00 -9.90 -9.86
C ARG A 111 -31.48 -11.36 -9.91
N GLY A 112 -31.84 -11.91 -8.75
CA GLY A 112 -32.33 -13.28 -8.62
C GLY A 112 -31.25 -14.34 -8.40
N LEU A 113 -29.95 -14.04 -8.61
CA LEU A 113 -28.88 -15.01 -8.36
C LEU A 113 -28.70 -15.30 -6.86
N VAL A 114 -28.78 -14.25 -6.03
CA VAL A 114 -28.70 -14.35 -4.57
C VAL A 114 -29.80 -13.46 -3.98
N THR A 115 -30.74 -14.07 -3.26
CA THR A 115 -31.88 -13.36 -2.66
C THR A 115 -31.58 -12.85 -1.25
N ALA A 116 -30.66 -13.49 -0.53
CA ALA A 116 -30.23 -13.07 0.80
C ALA A 116 -29.31 -11.82 0.72
N PRO A 117 -29.72 -10.65 1.27
CA PRO A 117 -28.94 -9.40 1.14
C PRO A 117 -27.51 -9.50 1.70
N VAL A 118 -27.35 -10.22 2.81
CA VAL A 118 -26.03 -10.43 3.44
C VAL A 118 -25.10 -11.23 2.52
N ALA A 119 -25.59 -12.34 1.95
CA ALA A 119 -24.80 -13.17 1.05
C ALA A 119 -24.41 -12.39 -0.22
N LYS A 120 -25.32 -11.58 -0.75
CA LYS A 120 -25.05 -10.68 -1.87
C LYS A 120 -23.91 -9.70 -1.56
N ASN A 121 -23.98 -9.00 -0.42
CA ASN A 121 -22.94 -8.03 -0.05
C ASN A 121 -21.59 -8.69 0.21
N LEU A 122 -21.56 -9.87 0.85
CA LEU A 122 -20.31 -10.62 1.06
C LEU A 122 -19.68 -11.07 -0.27
N LEU A 123 -20.48 -11.57 -1.20
CA LEU A 123 -19.99 -11.96 -2.53
C LEU A 123 -19.44 -10.76 -3.31
N ALA A 124 -20.15 -9.61 -3.26
CA ALA A 124 -19.69 -8.38 -3.88
C ALA A 124 -18.40 -7.86 -3.24
N ALA A 125 -18.28 -7.91 -1.90
CA ALA A 125 -17.07 -7.53 -1.18
C ALA A 125 -15.87 -8.39 -1.59
N CYS A 126 -16.06 -9.71 -1.69
CA CYS A 126 -15.03 -10.63 -2.18
C CYS A 126 -14.62 -10.32 -3.62
N ALA A 127 -15.58 -10.09 -4.52
CA ALA A 127 -15.30 -9.74 -5.91
C ALA A 127 -14.49 -8.43 -6.02
N VAL A 128 -14.88 -7.39 -5.29
CA VAL A 128 -14.13 -6.13 -5.24
C VAL A 128 -12.73 -6.34 -4.67
N ALA A 129 -12.58 -7.09 -3.57
CA ALA A 129 -11.28 -7.37 -2.98
C ALA A 129 -10.35 -8.12 -3.95
N LEU A 130 -10.88 -9.03 -4.78
CA LEU A 130 -10.12 -9.72 -5.83
C LEU A 130 -9.66 -8.78 -6.94
N VAL A 131 -10.51 -7.87 -7.41
CA VAL A 131 -10.13 -6.84 -8.39
C VAL A 131 -9.00 -5.97 -7.84
N LEU A 132 -9.16 -5.44 -6.62
CA LEU A 132 -8.15 -4.61 -5.97
C LEU A 132 -6.85 -5.37 -5.70
N ARG A 133 -6.93 -6.68 -5.43
CA ARG A 133 -5.76 -7.56 -5.31
C ARG A 133 -5.00 -7.65 -6.63
N GLY A 134 -5.71 -7.74 -7.76
CA GLY A 134 -5.15 -7.72 -9.11
C GLY A 134 -4.45 -6.39 -9.42
N LEU A 135 -5.12 -5.26 -9.16
CA LEU A 135 -4.53 -3.93 -9.35
C LEU A 135 -3.26 -3.74 -8.49
N THR A 136 -3.31 -4.14 -7.22
CA THR A 136 -2.15 -4.09 -6.32
C THR A 136 -1.01 -5.01 -6.80
N TRP A 137 -1.34 -6.14 -7.43
CA TRP A 137 -0.36 -7.06 -8.02
C TRP A 137 0.32 -6.46 -9.24
N ILE A 138 -0.42 -5.75 -10.10
CA ILE A 138 0.16 -5.00 -11.23
C ILE A 138 1.17 -3.98 -10.70
N GLU A 139 0.79 -3.18 -9.69
CA GLU A 139 1.69 -2.17 -9.14
C GLU A 139 2.94 -2.78 -8.51
N HIS A 140 2.79 -3.90 -7.77
CA HIS A 140 3.92 -4.65 -7.25
C HIS A 140 4.92 -5.02 -8.35
N HIS A 141 4.46 -5.47 -9.52
CA HIS A 141 5.35 -5.79 -10.64
C HIS A 141 5.94 -4.53 -11.27
N GLY A 142 5.15 -3.47 -11.41
CA GLY A 142 5.57 -2.17 -11.93
C GLY A 142 6.74 -1.57 -11.14
N ILE A 143 6.63 -1.47 -9.81
CA ILE A 143 7.70 -0.93 -8.97
C ILE A 143 8.96 -1.77 -9.00
N ARG A 144 8.82 -3.10 -9.14
CA ARG A 144 9.97 -4.00 -9.24
C ARG A 144 10.70 -3.88 -10.56
N PHE A 145 9.96 -3.78 -11.66
CA PHE A 145 10.51 -3.52 -12.97
C PHE A 145 11.26 -2.18 -12.99
N MET A 146 10.64 -1.11 -12.45
CA MET A 146 11.29 0.20 -12.33
C MET A 146 12.52 0.15 -11.43
N ALA A 147 12.47 -0.56 -10.31
CA ALA A 147 13.61 -0.73 -9.42
C ALA A 147 14.80 -1.41 -10.13
N ALA A 148 14.54 -2.49 -10.87
CA ALA A 148 15.56 -3.19 -11.65
C ALA A 148 16.19 -2.27 -12.71
N ARG A 149 15.39 -1.50 -13.46
CA ARG A 149 15.91 -0.55 -14.45
C ARG A 149 16.73 0.60 -13.85
N ARG A 150 16.43 0.98 -12.59
CA ARG A 150 17.15 2.05 -11.86
C ARG A 150 18.28 1.53 -10.98
N GLY A 151 18.58 0.22 -11.03
CA GLY A 151 19.60 -0.41 -10.20
C GLY A 151 19.29 -0.43 -8.71
N TRP A 152 18.05 -0.17 -8.28
CA TRP A 152 17.64 -0.19 -6.87
C TRP A 152 17.53 -1.63 -6.36
N ARG A 153 18.00 -1.89 -5.13
CA ARG A 153 17.86 -3.19 -4.45
C ARG A 153 16.51 -3.35 -3.73
N LEU A 154 15.40 -3.11 -4.44
CA LEU A 154 14.06 -3.35 -3.91
C LEU A 154 13.70 -4.84 -4.05
N THR A 155 13.74 -5.57 -2.94
CA THR A 155 13.38 -6.99 -2.90
C THR A 155 11.89 -7.22 -3.12
N THR A 156 11.49 -8.45 -3.48
CA THR A 156 10.07 -8.84 -3.59
C THR A 156 9.31 -8.53 -2.30
N ASP A 157 9.89 -8.88 -1.16
CA ASP A 157 9.23 -8.72 0.14
C ASP A 157 9.11 -7.24 0.53
N ALA A 158 10.10 -6.41 0.19
CA ALA A 158 10.03 -4.98 0.40
C ALA A 158 8.95 -4.33 -0.47
N ALA A 159 8.87 -4.71 -1.75
CA ALA A 159 7.81 -4.26 -2.65
C ALA A 159 6.42 -4.65 -2.12
N ALA A 160 6.24 -5.91 -1.68
CA ALA A 160 4.97 -6.38 -1.09
C ALA A 160 4.61 -5.60 0.18
N GLN A 161 5.59 -5.29 1.03
CA GLN A 161 5.38 -4.48 2.23
C GLN A 161 4.95 -3.04 1.92
N VAL A 162 5.55 -2.42 0.92
CA VAL A 162 5.17 -1.07 0.45
C VAL A 162 3.71 -1.09 -0.04
N CYS A 163 3.35 -2.01 -0.93
CA CYS A 163 2.00 -2.12 -1.45
C CYS A 163 0.96 -2.41 -0.35
N ALA A 164 1.30 -3.27 0.63
CA ALA A 164 0.40 -3.58 1.74
C ALA A 164 0.07 -2.35 2.60
N HIS A 165 1.04 -1.49 2.89
CA HIS A 165 0.80 -0.27 3.67
C HIS A 165 0.12 0.82 2.84
N ALA A 166 0.47 0.94 1.55
CA ALA A 166 -0.17 1.89 0.64
C ALA A 166 -1.64 1.56 0.36
N SER A 167 -2.04 0.29 0.50
CA SER A 167 -3.38 -0.21 0.19
C SER A 167 -4.53 0.47 0.94
N ILE A 168 -4.24 1.32 1.95
CA ILE A 168 -5.24 2.18 2.57
C ILE A 168 -5.93 3.14 1.58
N GLY A 169 -5.27 3.49 0.48
CA GLY A 169 -5.90 4.25 -0.61
C GLY A 169 -7.19 3.59 -1.12
N TRP A 170 -7.20 2.24 -1.16
CA TRP A 170 -8.38 1.45 -1.56
C TRP A 170 -9.52 1.46 -0.54
N VAL A 171 -9.27 1.83 0.71
CA VAL A 171 -10.31 1.99 1.74
C VAL A 171 -10.87 3.41 1.70
N ILE A 172 -9.99 4.41 1.57
CA ILE A 172 -10.37 5.83 1.63
C ILE A 172 -11.26 6.22 0.47
N GLY A 173 -10.98 5.75 -0.75
CA GLY A 173 -11.83 6.03 -1.91
C GLY A 173 -13.30 5.62 -1.68
N PRO A 174 -13.59 4.33 -1.50
CA PRO A 174 -14.94 3.86 -1.19
C PRO A 174 -15.54 4.48 0.08
N ALA A 175 -14.76 4.73 1.14
CA ALA A 175 -15.29 5.35 2.35
C ALA A 175 -15.74 6.80 2.11
N ALA A 176 -14.97 7.58 1.36
CA ALA A 176 -15.36 8.93 0.96
C ALA A 176 -16.62 8.90 0.10
N MET A 177 -16.76 7.90 -0.78
CA MET A 177 -17.97 7.69 -1.57
C MET A 177 -19.20 7.39 -0.74
N THR A 178 -19.12 6.39 0.14
CA THR A 178 -20.24 6.04 1.03
C THR A 178 -20.65 7.23 1.90
N TRP A 179 -19.68 8.07 2.30
CA TRP A 179 -19.97 9.31 3.02
C TRP A 179 -20.66 10.37 2.16
N LEU A 180 -20.22 10.56 0.91
CA LEU A 180 -20.82 11.51 -0.03
C LEU A 180 -22.22 11.09 -0.49
N LEU A 181 -22.44 9.78 -0.68
CA LEU A 181 -23.71 9.20 -1.15
C LEU A 181 -24.77 9.04 -0.05
N SER A 182 -24.52 9.43 1.20
CA SER A 182 -25.61 9.54 2.18
C SER A 182 -26.58 10.62 1.67
N GLU A 183 -27.83 10.24 1.34
CA GLU A 183 -28.79 11.02 0.53
C GLU A 183 -28.83 12.53 0.84
N SER A 184 -28.86 12.90 2.12
CA SER A 184 -28.87 14.31 2.55
C SER A 184 -27.63 15.15 2.19
N ARG A 185 -26.52 14.55 1.76
CA ARG A 185 -25.25 15.22 1.45
C ARG A 185 -24.97 15.30 -0.03
N PHE A 186 -25.42 14.31 -0.81
CA PHE A 186 -25.27 14.31 -2.25
C PHE A 186 -26.05 15.48 -2.89
N ASP A 187 -27.29 15.70 -2.44
CA ASP A 187 -28.12 16.82 -2.93
C ASP A 187 -27.48 18.18 -2.62
N ARG A 188 -26.83 18.32 -1.45
CA ARG A 188 -26.10 19.54 -1.07
C ARG A 188 -24.81 19.72 -1.86
N TRP A 189 -24.09 18.64 -2.14
CA TRP A 189 -22.84 18.68 -2.89
C TRP A 189 -23.08 18.97 -4.37
N SER A 190 -24.05 18.29 -4.99
CA SER A 190 -24.45 18.52 -6.40
C SER A 190 -25.03 19.92 -6.63
N ALA A 191 -25.75 20.48 -5.66
CA ALA A 191 -26.22 21.86 -5.71
C ALA A 191 -25.10 22.91 -5.71
N ALA A 192 -23.88 22.56 -5.32
CA ALA A 192 -22.72 23.45 -5.31
C ALA A 192 -21.97 23.51 -6.66
N PHE A 193 -22.30 22.64 -7.62
CA PHE A 193 -21.67 22.65 -8.95
C PHE A 193 -22.49 23.51 -9.94
N PRO A 194 -21.82 24.21 -10.87
CA PRO A 194 -22.49 24.95 -11.93
C PRO A 194 -23.37 24.04 -12.81
N ASP A 195 -24.42 24.60 -13.40
CA ASP A 195 -25.38 23.83 -14.20
C ASP A 195 -24.76 23.08 -15.39
N TRP A 196 -23.62 23.53 -15.93
CA TRP A 196 -22.92 22.81 -17.01
C TRP A 196 -22.30 21.47 -16.58
N TRP A 197 -22.08 21.26 -15.28
CA TRP A 197 -21.62 19.97 -14.72
C TRP A 197 -22.77 18.98 -14.52
N LYS A 198 -24.00 19.48 -14.40
CA LYS A 198 -25.20 18.64 -14.35
C LYS A 198 -25.35 18.08 -15.75
N ILE A 199 -24.94 16.83 -15.93
CA ILE A 199 -25.13 16.11 -17.17
C ILE A 199 -26.64 15.94 -17.32
N GLU A 200 -27.29 16.88 -18.01
CA GLU A 200 -28.66 16.66 -18.47
C GLU A 200 -28.65 15.35 -19.25
N PRO A 201 -29.46 14.36 -18.86
CA PRO A 201 -29.47 13.08 -19.54
C PRO A 201 -29.85 13.36 -21.00
N LEU A 202 -28.89 13.23 -21.92
CA LEU A 202 -29.13 13.13 -23.36
C LEU A 202 -30.24 12.08 -23.52
N GLY A 203 -31.44 12.55 -23.89
CA GLY A 203 -32.75 11.98 -23.54
C GLY A 203 -33.12 10.62 -24.13
N VAL A 204 -32.20 9.67 -24.15
CA VAL A 204 -32.36 8.34 -24.75
C VAL A 204 -32.30 7.23 -23.70
N ILE A 205 -31.77 7.51 -22.50
CA ILE A 205 -31.80 6.56 -21.37
C ILE A 205 -32.00 7.34 -20.07
N PRO A 206 -33.04 7.06 -19.25
CA PRO A 206 -33.25 7.72 -17.97
C PRO A 206 -32.20 7.23 -16.96
N LEU A 207 -30.98 7.75 -17.09
CA LEU A 207 -29.82 7.42 -16.25
C LEU A 207 -29.61 8.44 -15.12
N GLY A 208 -30.39 9.52 -15.03
CA GLY A 208 -30.06 10.72 -14.24
C GLY A 208 -29.65 10.48 -12.78
N ALA A 209 -30.26 9.52 -12.08
CA ALA A 209 -29.85 9.19 -10.70
C ALA A 209 -28.75 8.12 -10.60
N GLN A 210 -28.53 7.32 -11.65
CA GLN A 210 -27.50 6.28 -11.68
C GLN A 210 -26.18 6.79 -12.23
N SER A 211 -26.17 7.64 -13.26
CA SER A 211 -24.97 8.26 -13.82
C SER A 211 -24.16 9.00 -12.76
N ASP A 212 -24.85 9.72 -11.87
CA ASP A 212 -24.26 10.49 -10.78
C ASP A 212 -23.58 9.60 -9.74
N ARG A 213 -24.21 8.46 -9.41
CA ARG A 213 -23.63 7.45 -8.51
C ARG A 213 -22.40 6.79 -9.12
N PHE A 214 -22.42 6.52 -10.43
CA PHE A 214 -21.27 5.94 -11.15
C PHE A 214 -20.12 6.94 -11.29
N ALA A 215 -20.42 8.20 -11.64
CA ALA A 215 -19.43 9.26 -11.73
C ALA A 215 -18.77 9.52 -10.38
N GLY A 216 -19.59 9.58 -9.32
CA GLY A 216 -19.12 9.58 -7.95
C GLY A 216 -18.17 8.41 -7.71
N LEU A 217 -18.66 7.18 -7.86
CA LEU A 217 -17.87 5.96 -7.60
C LEU A 217 -16.53 6.01 -8.34
N GLY A 218 -16.54 6.35 -9.63
CA GLY A 218 -15.34 6.52 -10.45
C GLY A 218 -14.37 7.56 -9.87
N LEU A 219 -14.86 8.76 -9.51
CA LEU A 219 -14.03 9.82 -8.93
C LEU A 219 -13.42 9.40 -7.57
N SER A 220 -14.19 8.70 -6.74
CA SER A 220 -13.70 8.23 -5.45
C SER A 220 -12.66 7.12 -5.55
N LEU A 221 -12.86 6.19 -6.49
CA LEU A 221 -11.88 5.15 -6.80
C LEU A 221 -10.61 5.76 -7.38
N LEU A 222 -10.73 6.77 -8.26
CA LEU A 222 -9.60 7.51 -8.79
C LEU A 222 -8.84 8.25 -7.67
N ALA A 223 -9.54 8.91 -6.76
CA ALA A 223 -8.90 9.57 -5.61
C ALA A 223 -8.18 8.56 -4.71
N GLY A 224 -8.80 7.41 -4.43
CA GLY A 224 -8.20 6.30 -3.69
C GLY A 224 -6.96 5.73 -4.38
N MET A 225 -7.00 5.59 -5.71
CA MET A 225 -5.88 5.16 -6.55
C MET A 225 -4.74 6.19 -6.50
N ILE A 226 -5.01 7.49 -6.66
CA ILE A 226 -3.99 8.54 -6.56
C ILE A 226 -3.31 8.49 -5.19
N LEU A 227 -4.07 8.33 -4.11
CA LEU A 227 -3.51 8.20 -2.77
C LEU A 227 -2.64 6.95 -2.63
N PHE A 228 -3.09 5.81 -3.16
CA PHE A 228 -2.31 4.57 -3.21
C PHE A 228 -0.97 4.79 -3.92
N GLU A 229 -0.98 5.37 -5.11
CA GLU A 229 0.22 5.67 -5.91
C GLU A 229 1.21 6.60 -5.17
N VAL A 230 0.70 7.67 -4.54
CA VAL A 230 1.53 8.60 -3.75
C VAL A 230 2.22 7.88 -2.59
N LEU A 231 1.49 6.99 -1.89
CA LEU A 231 2.05 6.20 -0.79
C LEU A 231 3.05 5.15 -1.29
N VAL A 232 2.78 4.48 -2.42
CA VAL A 232 3.74 3.56 -3.05
C VAL A 232 5.02 4.29 -3.43
N TYR A 233 4.92 5.44 -4.09
CA TYR A 233 6.07 6.27 -4.42
C TYR A 233 6.90 6.63 -3.18
N ALA A 234 6.23 7.09 -2.11
CA ALA A 234 6.89 7.40 -0.85
C ALA A 234 7.59 6.15 -0.25
N GLY A 235 6.94 4.99 -0.29
CA GLY A 235 7.46 3.74 0.22
C GLY A 235 8.66 3.21 -0.55
N VAL A 236 8.59 3.18 -1.88
CA VAL A 236 9.69 2.78 -2.76
C VAL A 236 10.92 3.64 -2.51
N ARG A 237 10.77 4.97 -2.41
CA ARG A 237 11.90 5.88 -2.15
C ARG A 237 12.58 5.62 -0.80
N ARG A 238 11.86 5.10 0.19
CA ARG A 238 12.41 4.77 1.53
C ARG A 238 12.86 3.33 1.68
N CYS A 239 12.43 2.43 0.79
CA CYS A 239 12.75 1.00 0.86
C CYS A 239 13.64 0.50 -0.29
N ARG A 240 14.01 1.35 -1.26
CA ARG A 240 14.83 1.00 -2.44
C ARG A 240 16.17 0.32 -2.12
N TRP A 241 16.70 0.55 -0.91
CA TRP A 241 17.95 -0.02 -0.42
C TRP A 241 17.78 -0.70 0.95
N ALA A 242 16.54 -1.03 1.34
CA ALA A 242 16.27 -1.63 2.63
C ALA A 242 17.06 -2.94 2.80
N ASN A 243 17.74 -3.07 3.94
CA ASN A 243 18.54 -4.25 4.20
C ASN A 243 17.66 -5.39 4.73
N PRO A 244 17.72 -6.60 4.14
CA PRO A 244 16.99 -7.76 4.66
C PRO A 244 17.57 -8.19 6.03
N PRO A 245 16.79 -8.93 6.84
CA PRO A 245 17.30 -9.58 8.04
C PRO A 245 18.55 -10.42 7.74
N GLY A 246 19.54 -10.38 8.63
CA GLY A 246 20.81 -11.10 8.46
C GLY A 246 21.88 -10.35 7.65
N SER A 247 21.56 -9.17 7.07
CA SER A 247 22.60 -8.28 6.54
C SER A 247 23.41 -7.72 7.71
N ALA A 248 24.67 -8.11 7.83
CA ALA A 248 25.56 -7.65 8.89
C ALA A 248 26.78 -6.94 8.29
N VAL A 249 27.37 -6.04 9.07
CA VAL A 249 28.76 -5.67 8.88
C VAL A 249 29.58 -6.93 9.16
N ALA A 250 30.41 -7.37 8.21
CA ALA A 250 31.40 -8.39 8.51
C ALA A 250 32.37 -7.82 9.55
N THR A 251 32.25 -8.25 10.80
CA THR A 251 33.26 -7.99 11.82
C THR A 251 34.50 -8.76 11.42
N ARG A 252 35.54 -8.06 10.93
CA ARG A 252 36.86 -8.67 10.87
C ARG A 252 37.25 -8.97 12.31
N HIS A 253 37.30 -10.25 12.68
CA HIS A 253 38.07 -10.66 13.84
C HIS A 253 39.54 -10.41 13.48
N THR A 254 40.06 -9.24 13.86
CA THR A 254 41.50 -9.03 13.94
C THR A 254 41.99 -9.88 15.11
N LEU A 255 42.58 -11.03 14.77
CA LEU A 255 43.41 -11.82 15.67
C LEU A 255 44.80 -11.17 15.78
#